data_AF-A0A943WXY3-F1
#
_entry.id   AF-A0A943WXY3-F1
#
_cell.length_a   1.000
_cell.length_b   1.000
_cell.length_c   1.000
_cell.angle_alpha   90.00
_cell.angle_beta   90.00
_cell.angle_gamma   90.00
#
_symmetry.space_group_name_H-M   'P 1'
#
loop_
_entity.id
_entity.type
_entity.pdbx_description
1 polymer ?
#
loop_
_entity_poly.entity_id
_entity_poly.type
_entity_poly.pdbx_seq_one_letter_code
_entity_poly.pdbx_strand_id
1 'polypeptide(L)'
;MTSFKEFYSKYPNLAFVKTKFTLTEPSQLQDENFILEEDTPPLEKGFSIIMPMCVNDYPKIFKMATAMEAGMYAIDICEKQGWEITRAMLYEVLNKLEENLQ
;
A
#
# COMPACT_ATOMS: atom_id res chain seq x y z
N MET A 1 -13.08 -6.58 7.31
CA MET A 1 -11.92 -5.79 6.87
C MET A 1 -11.66 -4.77 7.96
N THR A 2 -10.43 -4.67 8.43
CA THR A 2 -10.04 -3.72 9.48
C THR A 2 -10.47 -2.30 9.09
N SER A 3 -11.06 -1.56 10.02
CA SER A 3 -11.43 -0.15 9.75
C SER A 3 -10.19 0.75 9.70
N PHE A 4 -10.27 1.90 9.03
CA PHE A 4 -9.17 2.88 9.01
C PHE A 4 -8.75 3.30 10.42
N LYS A 5 -9.70 3.46 11.35
CA LYS A 5 -9.41 3.81 12.74
C LYS A 5 -8.61 2.72 13.45
N GLU A 6 -8.99 1.45 13.29
CA GLU A 6 -8.26 0.32 13.86
C GLU A 6 -6.88 0.17 13.21
N PHE A 7 -6.80 0.36 11.89
CA PHE A 7 -5.55 0.34 11.14
C PHE A 7 -4.55 1.35 11.69
N TYR A 8 -4.93 2.63 11.81
CA TYR A 8 -4.04 3.67 12.33
C TYR A 8 -3.71 3.50 13.82
N SER A 9 -4.52 2.78 14.59
CA SER A 9 -4.17 2.44 15.98
C SER A 9 -3.01 1.44 16.07
N LYS A 10 -2.86 0.56 15.06
CA LYS A 10 -1.80 -0.45 14.98
C LYS A 10 -0.59 0.03 14.18
N TYR A 11 -0.84 0.74 13.09
CA TYR A 11 0.16 1.20 12.12
C TYR A 11 0.07 2.71 11.92
N PRO A 12 0.32 3.53 12.97
CA PRO A 12 0.04 4.97 12.96
C PRO A 12 0.82 5.76 11.91
N ASN A 13 1.97 5.24 11.47
CA ASN A 13 2.87 5.93 10.56
C ASN A 13 2.93 5.29 9.18
N LEU A 14 2.16 4.22 8.94
CA LEU A 14 2.20 3.49 7.67
C LEU A 14 1.22 4.11 6.67
N ALA A 15 1.73 4.44 5.50
CA ALA A 15 0.93 4.93 4.38
C ALA A 15 1.20 4.09 3.13
N PHE A 16 0.14 3.68 2.45
CA PHE A 16 0.22 3.09 1.12
C PHE A 16 -0.10 4.18 0.10
N VAL A 17 0.75 4.32 -0.92
CA VAL A 17 0.63 5.40 -1.90
C VAL A 17 0.77 4.86 -3.31
N LYS A 18 -0.07 5.36 -4.22
CA LYS A 18 0.08 5.10 -5.66
C LYS A 18 1.31 5.84 -6.17
N THR A 19 2.10 5.18 -7.02
CA THR A 19 3.20 5.81 -7.75
C THR A 19 2.96 5.77 -9.26
N LYS A 20 3.41 6.81 -9.97
CA LYS A 20 3.29 6.92 -11.43
C LYS A 20 4.08 5.86 -12.19
N PHE A 21 5.13 5.33 -11.58
CA PHE A 21 6.02 4.33 -12.14
C PHE A 21 6.60 3.42 -11.04
N THR A 22 7.14 2.27 -11.47
CA THR A 22 7.76 1.29 -10.58
C THR A 22 9.07 1.87 -10.06
N LEU A 23 9.19 1.94 -8.74
CA LEU A 23 10.40 2.45 -8.10
C LEU A 23 11.46 1.33 -8.07
N THR A 24 12.57 1.55 -8.77
CA THR A 24 13.74 0.67 -8.80
C THR A 24 14.79 1.07 -7.76
N GLU A 25 14.75 2.31 -7.29
CA GLU A 25 15.72 2.86 -6.32
C GLU A 25 15.03 3.70 -5.24
N PRO A 26 15.56 3.73 -3.99
CA PRO A 26 15.01 4.56 -2.92
C PRO A 26 14.97 6.06 -3.23
N SER A 27 15.90 6.55 -4.06
CA SER A 27 16.01 7.95 -4.50
C SER A 27 14.78 8.44 -5.29
N GLN A 28 14.00 7.51 -5.85
CA GLN A 28 12.82 7.81 -6.66
C GLN A 28 11.55 8.01 -5.82
N LEU A 29 11.63 7.74 -4.52
CA LEU A 29 10.54 7.97 -3.56
C LEU A 29 10.43 9.48 -3.24
N GLN A 30 9.90 10.23 -4.20
CA GLN A 30 9.70 11.68 -4.12
C GLN A 30 8.21 12.00 -4.27
N ASP A 31 7.73 13.00 -3.55
CA ASP A 31 6.31 13.36 -3.48
C ASP A 31 5.70 13.65 -4.86
N GLU A 32 6.48 14.20 -5.79
CA GLU A 32 6.08 14.46 -7.18
C GLU A 32 5.70 13.19 -7.98
N ASN A 33 6.17 12.02 -7.54
CA ASN A 33 5.89 10.72 -8.15
C ASN A 33 4.66 10.05 -7.56
N PHE A 34 4.10 10.61 -6.48
CA PHE A 34 2.91 10.07 -5.83
C PHE A 34 1.64 10.54 -6.52
N ILE A 35 0.64 9.67 -6.46
CA ILE A 35 -0.75 10.00 -6.79
C ILE A 35 -1.49 9.89 -5.46
N LEU A 36 -1.73 11.04 -4.82
CA LEU A 36 -2.38 11.11 -3.52
C LEU A 36 -3.89 10.94 -3.71
N GLU A 37 -4.48 10.04 -2.93
CA GLU A 37 -5.90 9.76 -2.90
C GLU A 37 -6.53 10.41 -1.65
N GLU A 38 -7.85 10.58 -1.63
CA GLU A 38 -8.55 11.28 -0.53
C GLU A 38 -8.31 10.64 0.85
N ASP A 39 -8.03 9.35 0.87
CA ASP A 39 -7.76 8.56 2.07
C ASP A 39 -6.27 8.42 2.41
N THR A 40 -5.38 9.02 1.59
CA THR A 40 -3.96 9.05 1.87
C THR A 40 -3.69 9.96 3.08
N PRO A 41 -3.08 9.45 4.16
CA PRO A 41 -2.80 10.27 5.33
C PRO A 41 -1.71 11.32 5.03
N PRO A 42 -1.62 12.40 5.83
CA PRO A 42 -0.50 13.33 5.75
C PRO A 42 0.85 12.58 5.85
N LEU A 43 1.74 12.85 4.90
CA LEU A 43 3.07 12.23 4.84
C LEU A 43 4.09 13.15 5.49
N GLU A 44 4.74 12.67 6.55
CA GLU A 44 5.77 13.41 7.29
C GLU A 44 7.15 12.79 7.05
N LYS A 45 8.06 13.58 6.47
CA LYS A 45 9.41 13.12 6.13
C LYS A 45 10.17 12.70 7.39
N GLY A 46 10.69 11.47 7.37
CA GLY A 46 11.44 10.88 8.49
C GLY A 46 10.55 10.28 9.58
N PHE A 47 9.23 10.37 9.46
CA PHE A 47 8.28 9.77 10.39
C PHE A 47 7.36 8.74 9.72
N SER A 48 6.81 9.08 8.56
CA SER A 48 5.96 8.18 7.78
C SER A 48 6.77 7.06 7.13
N ILE A 49 6.26 5.83 7.26
CA ILE A 49 6.71 4.65 6.53
C ILE A 49 5.84 4.55 5.28
N ILE A 50 6.46 4.77 4.12
CA ILE A 50 5.74 4.78 2.84
C ILE A 50 5.91 3.42 2.15
N MET A 51 4.78 2.86 1.74
CA MET A 51 4.65 1.67 0.92
C MET A 51 4.18 2.06 -0.48
N PRO A 52 5.11 2.26 -1.42
CA PRO A 52 4.77 2.65 -2.79
C PRO A 52 4.15 1.47 -3.54
N MET A 53 3.13 1.76 -4.35
CA MET A 53 2.45 0.80 -5.21
C MET A 53 2.28 1.41 -6.60
N CYS A 54 2.98 0.87 -7.60
CA CYS A 54 2.95 1.42 -8.95
C CYS A 54 1.63 1.11 -9.64
N VAL A 55 1.07 2.12 -10.32
CA VAL A 55 -0.17 1.96 -11.08
C VAL A 55 -0.06 0.97 -12.24
N ASN A 56 1.14 0.76 -12.76
CA ASN A 56 1.39 -0.22 -13.82
C ASN A 56 1.57 -1.65 -13.30
N ASP A 57 1.96 -1.81 -12.03
CA ASP A 57 2.15 -3.13 -11.41
C ASP A 57 0.81 -3.68 -10.90
N TYR A 58 -0.13 -2.80 -10.51
CA TYR A 58 -1.44 -3.17 -9.92
C TYR A 58 -2.66 -2.52 -10.63
N PRO A 59 -2.74 -2.56 -11.98
CA PRO A 59 -3.76 -1.83 -12.72
C PRO A 59 -5.20 -2.29 -12.45
N LYS A 60 -5.45 -3.57 -12.15
CA LYS A 60 -6.80 -4.08 -11.86
C LYS A 60 -7.23 -3.75 -10.45
N ILE A 61 -6.34 -3.89 -9.46
CA ILE A 61 -6.60 -3.43 -8.09
C ILE A 61 -7.03 -1.97 -8.09
N PHE A 62 -6.31 -1.12 -8.83
CA PHE A 62 -6.57 0.32 -8.83
C PHE A 62 -7.78 0.76 -9.67
N LYS A 63 -8.45 -0.15 -10.38
CA LYS A 63 -9.80 0.09 -10.92
C LYS A 63 -10.88 -0.05 -9.84
N MET A 64 -10.57 -0.70 -8.72
CA MET A 64 -11.55 -1.11 -7.71
C MET A 64 -11.28 -0.55 -6.32
N ALA A 65 -10.04 -0.16 -6.02
CA ALA A 65 -9.62 0.24 -4.68
C ALA A 65 -8.55 1.35 -4.72
N THR A 66 -8.45 2.08 -3.61
CA THR A 66 -7.32 2.97 -3.33
C THR A 66 -6.08 2.16 -2.91
N ALA A 67 -4.91 2.80 -2.88
CA ALA A 67 -3.70 2.17 -2.34
C ALA A 67 -3.85 1.84 -0.85
N MET A 68 -4.53 2.69 -0.07
CA MET A 68 -4.79 2.43 1.34
C MET A 68 -5.69 1.21 1.54
N GLU A 69 -6.79 1.11 0.80
CA GLU A 69 -7.68 -0.06 0.88
C GLU A 69 -6.95 -1.36 0.49
N ALA A 70 -6.18 -1.34 -0.61
CA ALA A 70 -5.42 -2.49 -1.07
C ALA A 70 -4.33 -2.91 -0.05
N GLY A 71 -3.61 -1.93 0.51
CA GLY A 71 -2.58 -2.18 1.52
C GLY A 71 -3.15 -2.70 2.85
N MET A 72 -4.27 -2.14 3.30
CA MET A 72 -5.01 -2.62 4.47
C MET A 72 -5.51 -4.05 4.26
N TYR A 73 -6.03 -4.36 3.07
CA TYR A 73 -6.38 -5.73 2.71
C TYR A 73 -5.18 -6.68 2.80
N ALA A 74 -4.02 -6.28 2.26
CA ALA A 74 -2.82 -7.11 2.32
C ALA A 74 -2.35 -7.39 3.75
N ILE A 75 -2.44 -6.38 4.63
CA ILE A 75 -2.18 -6.53 6.08
C ILE A 75 -3.19 -7.48 6.71
N ASP A 76 -4.49 -7.32 6.45
CA ASP A 76 -5.54 -8.20 6.97
C ASP A 76 -5.29 -9.67 6.59
N ILE A 77 -4.82 -9.93 5.37
CA ILE A 77 -4.46 -11.28 4.95
C ILE A 77 -3.26 -11.81 5.73
N CYS A 78 -2.20 -11.01 5.87
CA CYS A 78 -1.02 -11.43 6.64
C CYS A 78 -1.38 -11.73 8.09
N GLU A 79 -2.15 -10.85 8.76
CA GLU A 79 -2.60 -11.05 10.14
C GLU A 79 -3.42 -12.33 10.29
N LYS A 80 -4.37 -12.60 9.39
CA LYS A 80 -5.21 -13.81 9.43
C LYS A 80 -4.43 -15.11 9.24
N GLN A 81 -3.37 -15.08 8.45
CA GLN A 81 -2.53 -16.24 8.18
C GLN A 81 -1.39 -16.39 9.19
N GLY A 82 -1.23 -15.45 10.13
CA GLY A 82 -0.11 -15.41 11.05
C GLY A 82 1.23 -15.15 10.35
N TRP A 83 1.22 -14.49 9.19
CA TRP A 83 2.42 -14.14 8.43
C TRP A 83 3.04 -12.85 8.96
N GLU A 84 4.36 -12.77 8.86
CA GLU A 84 5.09 -11.56 9.20
C GLU A 84 4.74 -10.42 8.21
N ILE A 85 4.46 -9.23 8.76
CA ILE A 85 4.09 -8.05 7.96
C ILE A 85 5.38 -7.37 7.51
N THR A 86 5.90 -7.84 6.37
CA THR A 86 7.05 -7.25 5.70
C THR A 86 6.65 -6.70 4.33
N ARG A 87 7.45 -5.78 3.79
CA ARG A 87 7.20 -5.23 2.44
C ARG A 87 7.09 -6.33 1.38
N ALA A 88 7.97 -7.34 1.43
CA ALA A 88 7.97 -8.45 0.49
C ALA A 88 6.67 -9.26 0.58
N MET A 89 6.21 -9.57 1.80
CA MET A 89 4.98 -10.34 2.01
C MET A 89 3.74 -9.56 1.56
N LEU A 90 3.68 -8.26 1.83
CA LEU A 90 2.59 -7.40 1.37
C LEU A 90 2.52 -7.37 -0.16
N TYR A 91 3.65 -7.23 -0.85
CA TYR A 91 3.69 -7.30 -2.31
C TYR A 91 3.31 -8.68 -2.84
N GLU A 92 3.69 -9.77 -2.17
CA GLU A 92 3.25 -11.12 -2.56
C GLU A 92 1.72 -11.25 -2.52
N VAL A 93 1.08 -10.74 -1.47
CA VAL A 93 -0.39 -10.73 -1.35
C VAL A 93 -1.03 -9.87 -2.44
N LEU A 94 -0.49 -8.69 -2.70
CA LEU A 94 -1.00 -7.77 -3.73
C LEU A 94 -0.83 -8.35 -5.14
N ASN A 95 0.30 -9.00 -5.43
CA ASN A 95 0.52 -9.67 -6.72
C ASN A 95 -0.51 -10.79 -6.93
N LYS A 96 -0.74 -11.63 -5.92
CA LYS A 96 -1.79 -12.67 -5.98
C LYS A 96 -3.18 -12.08 -6.16
N LEU A 97 -3.48 -10.95 -5.52
CA LEU A 97 -4.76 -10.27 -5.70
C LEU A 97 -4.92 -9.78 -7.15
N GLU A 98 -3.93 -9.08 -7.68
CA GLU A 98 -3.90 -8.56 -9.06
C GLU A 98 -4.06 -9.68 -10.12
N GLU A 99 -3.42 -10.83 -9.91
CA GLU A 99 -3.55 -12.00 -10.78
C GLU A 99 -4.98 -12.58 -10.79
N ASN A 100 -5.66 -12.55 -9.64
CA ASN A 100 -6.98 -13.15 -9.47
C ASN A 100 -8.16 -12.22 -9.82
N LEU A 101 -7.92 -10.92 -9.95
CA LEU A 101 -8.93 -9.99 -10.46
C LEU A 101 -9.11 -10.21 -11.97
N GLN A 102 -10.36 -10.43 -12.40
CA GLN A 102 -10.74 -10.67 -13.80
C GLN A 102 -11.07 -9.35 -14.53
#